data_AF-A0A101VVS7-F1
#
_entry.id   AF-A0A101VVS7-F1
#
_cell.length_a   1.000
_cell.length_b   1.000
_cell.length_c   1.000
_cell.angle_alpha   90.00
_cell.angle_beta   90.00
_cell.angle_gamma   90.00
#
_symmetry.space_group_name_H-M   'P 1'
#
loop_
_entity.id
_entity.type
_entity.pdbx_description
1 polymer ?
#
loop_
_entity_poly.entity_id
_entity_poly.type
_entity_poly.pdbx_seq_one_letter_code
_entity_poly.pdbx_strand_id
1 'polypeptide(L)'
;MLIMKRYTLIIIVILMSRFLGSAQENEFNFEKALSEIKGGNYNGTLLNNKLVEEYLKEYVFEAEKRALEMNPYIEDINFIVVEPESNIPRQLVEFNLGKVDEERKMILLSRSCLLDSNILKATLFRELSHYFGVPYENEGIRIMSINKPKDYSYGGFSENDIRCIEYDYLFSEVKKYIK
;
A
#
# COMPACT_ATOMS: atom_id res chain seq x y z
N MET A 1 6.78 27.58 -5.41
CA MET A 1 6.06 26.48 -4.71
C MET A 1 6.87 25.17 -4.74
N LEU A 2 8.15 25.19 -4.36
CA LEU A 2 9.06 24.01 -4.41
C LEU A 2 9.65 23.69 -3.03
N ILE A 3 9.46 24.60 -2.08
CA ILE A 3 10.04 24.60 -0.74
C ILE A 3 9.21 23.66 0.17
N MET A 4 7.87 23.73 0.13
CA MET A 4 6.99 22.85 0.93
C MET A 4 7.17 21.35 0.64
N LYS A 5 7.29 20.92 -0.64
CA LYS A 5 7.42 19.49 -1.01
C LYS A 5 8.68 18.81 -0.45
N ARG A 6 9.80 19.56 -0.30
CA ARG A 6 11.04 19.04 0.29
C ARG A 6 10.91 18.87 1.81
N TYR A 7 10.26 19.82 2.49
CA TYR A 7 10.06 19.72 3.93
C TYR A 7 9.12 18.57 4.30
N THR A 8 8.08 18.27 3.51
CA THR A 8 7.20 17.12 3.79
C THR A 8 7.98 15.80 3.78
N LEU A 9 8.85 15.59 2.78
CA LEU A 9 9.69 14.39 2.71
C LEU A 9 10.69 14.34 3.88
N ILE A 10 11.33 15.46 4.20
CA ILE A 10 12.27 15.56 5.32
C ILE A 10 11.57 15.30 6.66
N ILE A 11 10.34 15.80 6.85
CA ILE A 11 9.54 15.58 8.06
C ILE A 11 9.13 14.12 8.19
N ILE A 12 8.72 13.46 7.09
CA ILE A 12 8.41 12.02 7.07
C ILE A 12 9.67 11.20 7.42
N VAL A 13 10.83 11.57 6.90
CA VAL A 13 12.13 10.92 7.17
C VAL A 13 12.55 11.08 8.64
N ILE A 14 12.39 12.27 9.23
CA ILE A 14 12.71 12.54 10.64
C ILE A 14 11.72 11.80 11.59
N LEU A 15 10.46 11.65 11.17
CA LEU A 15 9.48 10.89 11.94
C LEU A 15 9.80 9.39 11.91
N MET A 16 10.12 8.83 10.74
CA MET A 16 10.46 7.41 10.60
C MET A 16 11.71 7.01 11.40
N SER A 17 12.74 7.87 11.47
CA SER A 17 14.00 7.55 12.16
C SER A 17 13.88 7.46 13.69
N ARG A 18 12.85 8.09 14.30
CA ARG A 18 12.64 8.04 15.75
C ARG A 18 11.84 6.83 16.23
N PHE A 19 11.16 6.11 15.33
CA PHE A 19 10.29 4.98 15.70
C PHE A 19 10.93 3.59 15.51
N LEU A 20 12.17 3.50 15.03
CA LEU A 20 12.91 2.23 14.93
C LEU A 20 13.52 1.74 16.26
N GLY A 21 13.22 2.40 17.37
CA GLY A 21 13.52 1.87 18.70
C GLY A 21 12.54 0.75 19.06
N SER A 22 13.01 -0.49 18.97
CA SER A 22 12.40 -1.75 19.45
C SER A 22 11.40 -2.48 18.55
N ALA A 23 11.92 -3.19 17.55
CA ALA A 23 11.52 -4.56 17.24
C ALA A 23 12.67 -5.24 16.47
N GLN A 24 13.13 -6.38 16.96
CA GLN A 24 14.30 -7.09 16.48
C GLN A 24 13.97 -7.84 15.18
N GLU A 25 14.41 -7.34 14.02
CA GLU A 25 14.45 -8.06 12.73
C GLU A 25 15.36 -7.25 11.78
N ASN A 26 16.43 -7.87 11.24
CA ASN A 26 17.46 -7.32 10.33
C ASN A 26 17.55 -5.79 10.23
N GLU A 27 18.65 -5.21 10.72
CA GLU A 27 18.98 -3.78 10.65
C GLU A 27 18.76 -3.20 9.24
N PHE A 28 17.53 -2.76 8.98
CA PHE A 28 17.06 -2.32 7.69
C PHE A 28 17.57 -0.90 7.48
N ASN A 29 18.58 -0.75 6.63
CA ASN A 29 19.23 0.52 6.40
C ASN A 29 18.44 1.38 5.41
N PHE A 30 17.41 2.06 5.91
CA PHE A 30 16.57 2.99 5.16
C PHE A 30 17.37 4.09 4.46
N GLU A 31 18.48 4.55 5.06
CA GLU A 31 19.35 5.57 4.46
C GLU A 31 20.04 5.05 3.18
N LYS A 32 20.48 3.80 3.20
CA LYS A 32 21.05 3.12 2.04
C LYS A 32 20.02 2.99 0.91
N ALA A 33 18.81 2.51 1.21
CA ALA A 33 17.77 2.36 0.21
C ALA A 33 17.32 3.72 -0.38
N LEU A 34 17.18 4.76 0.46
CA LEU A 34 16.93 6.12 -0.01
C LEU A 34 18.04 6.65 -0.93
N SER A 35 19.30 6.33 -0.63
CA SER A 35 20.44 6.70 -1.46
C SER A 35 20.41 5.99 -2.81
N GLU A 36 20.11 4.70 -2.83
CA GLU A 36 20.01 3.89 -4.05
C GLU A 36 18.85 4.35 -4.94
N ILE A 37 17.70 4.71 -4.34
CA ILE A 37 16.53 5.25 -5.06
C ILE A 37 16.84 6.61 -5.66
N LYS A 38 17.48 7.51 -4.91
CA LYS A 38 17.95 8.81 -5.44
C LYS A 38 18.97 8.64 -6.57
N GLY A 39 19.79 7.59 -6.50
CA GLY A 39 20.77 7.24 -7.51
C GLY A 39 20.21 6.49 -8.72
N GLY A 40 18.92 6.08 -8.69
CA GLY A 40 18.29 5.29 -9.75
C GLY A 40 18.77 3.83 -9.83
N ASN A 41 19.43 3.32 -8.78
CA ASN A 41 20.05 1.99 -8.75
C ASN A 41 19.36 1.01 -7.80
N TYR A 42 18.23 1.41 -7.21
CA TYR A 42 17.48 0.53 -6.31
C TYR A 42 16.64 -0.44 -7.13
N ASN A 43 16.86 -1.74 -6.92
CA ASN A 43 16.05 -2.79 -7.50
C ASN A 43 15.17 -3.40 -6.40
N GLY A 44 13.85 -3.35 -6.60
CA GLY A 44 12.85 -3.91 -5.70
C GLY A 44 11.97 -2.84 -5.03
N THR A 45 11.13 -3.29 -4.10
CA THR A 45 10.17 -2.44 -3.38
C THR A 45 10.55 -2.34 -1.91
N LEU A 46 10.64 -1.11 -1.41
CA LEU A 46 10.91 -0.84 -0.01
C LEU A 46 9.64 -1.00 0.83
N LEU A 47 9.68 -1.89 1.81
CA LEU A 47 8.60 -2.14 2.76
C LEU A 47 9.05 -1.83 4.19
N ASN A 48 8.16 -1.28 5.03
CA ASN A 48 8.42 -1.02 6.45
C ASN A 48 7.54 -1.87 7.40
N ASN A 49 6.84 -2.86 6.87
CA ASN A 49 5.91 -3.69 7.64
C ASN A 49 5.87 -5.12 7.09
N LYS A 50 6.01 -6.11 7.97
CA LYS A 50 6.06 -7.54 7.60
C LYS A 50 4.73 -8.08 7.05
N LEU A 51 3.58 -7.61 7.55
CA LEU A 51 2.27 -8.01 7.02
C LEU A 51 2.06 -7.45 5.61
N VAL A 52 2.59 -6.26 5.32
CA VAL A 52 2.58 -5.72 3.95
C VAL A 52 3.38 -6.61 3.01
N GLU A 53 4.55 -7.11 3.43
CA GLU A 53 5.33 -8.06 2.64
C GLU A 53 4.57 -9.37 2.38
N GLU A 54 3.93 -9.93 3.40
CA GLU A 54 3.11 -11.15 3.27
C GLU A 54 1.94 -10.95 2.30
N TYR A 55 1.22 -9.83 2.41
CA TYR A 55 0.10 -9.54 1.52
C TYR A 55 0.53 -9.13 0.10
N LEU A 56 1.70 -8.55 -0.08
CA LEU A 56 2.27 -8.32 -1.40
C LEU A 56 2.54 -9.65 -2.13
N LYS A 57 3.11 -10.63 -1.41
CA LYS A 57 3.30 -11.99 -1.93
C LYS A 57 1.97 -12.66 -2.24
N GLU A 58 0.97 -12.50 -1.37
CA GLU A 58 -0.39 -13.00 -1.62
C GLU A 58 -1.01 -12.36 -2.87
N TYR A 59 -0.84 -11.04 -3.07
CA TYR A 59 -1.34 -10.34 -4.25
C TYR A 59 -0.75 -10.92 -5.54
N VAL A 60 0.57 -11.09 -5.60
CA VAL A 60 1.27 -11.69 -6.75
C VAL A 60 0.75 -13.10 -7.01
N PHE A 61 0.68 -13.94 -5.96
CA PHE A 61 0.21 -15.31 -6.08
C PHE A 61 -1.24 -15.42 -6.58
N GLU A 62 -2.14 -14.56 -6.09
CA GLU A 62 -3.54 -14.55 -6.51
C GLU A 62 -3.74 -14.00 -7.93
N ALA A 63 -2.87 -13.09 -8.37
CA ALA A 63 -2.82 -12.62 -9.74
C ALA A 63 -2.35 -13.73 -10.70
N GLU A 64 -1.32 -14.48 -10.32
CA GLU A 64 -0.77 -15.60 -11.10
C GLU A 64 -1.81 -16.70 -11.33
N LYS A 65 -2.62 -17.03 -10.31
CA LYS A 65 -3.77 -17.95 -10.46
C LYS A 65 -4.75 -17.52 -11.56
N ARG A 66 -4.79 -16.23 -11.87
CA ARG A 66 -5.65 -15.60 -12.88
C ARG A 66 -4.87 -15.24 -14.16
N ALA A 67 -3.68 -15.82 -14.33
CA ALA A 67 -2.78 -15.65 -15.46
C ALA A 67 -2.31 -14.20 -15.66
N LEU A 68 -2.02 -13.50 -14.56
CA LEU A 68 -1.42 -12.17 -14.56
C LEU A 68 -0.03 -12.23 -13.92
N GLU A 69 0.99 -11.83 -14.67
CA GLU A 69 2.37 -11.74 -14.19
C GLU A 69 2.62 -10.35 -13.59
N MET A 70 2.55 -10.25 -12.26
CA MET A 70 2.63 -8.95 -11.58
C MET A 70 4.05 -8.51 -11.22
N ASN A 71 5.03 -9.41 -11.19
CA ASN A 71 6.39 -9.10 -10.72
C ASN A 71 7.02 -7.88 -11.40
N PRO A 72 6.97 -7.72 -12.75
CA PRO A 72 7.54 -6.54 -13.41
C PRO A 72 6.87 -5.22 -12.99
N TYR A 73 5.58 -5.26 -12.68
CA TYR A 73 4.81 -4.09 -12.25
C TYR A 73 5.06 -3.75 -10.78
N ILE A 74 5.28 -4.77 -9.94
CA ILE A 74 5.62 -4.57 -8.52
C ILE A 74 7.03 -4.00 -8.39
N GLU A 75 7.98 -4.47 -9.20
CA GLU A 75 9.36 -3.94 -9.25
C GLU A 75 9.41 -2.46 -9.68
N ASP A 76 8.39 -1.96 -10.37
CA ASP A 76 8.27 -0.53 -10.70
C ASP A 76 7.93 0.33 -9.47
N ILE A 77 7.42 -0.26 -8.39
CA ILE A 77 7.07 0.45 -7.16
C ILE A 77 8.30 0.55 -6.27
N ASN A 78 8.77 1.78 -6.03
CA ASN A 78 9.91 2.04 -5.15
C ASN A 78 9.57 1.82 -3.67
N PHE A 79 8.35 2.19 -3.25
CA PHE A 79 7.97 2.21 -1.84
C PHE A 79 6.53 1.74 -1.62
N ILE A 80 6.32 0.85 -0.64
CA ILE A 80 5.01 0.60 -0.03
C ILE A 80 5.20 0.71 1.48
N VAL A 81 4.70 1.78 2.08
CA VAL A 81 4.97 2.10 3.49
C VAL A 81 3.69 2.34 4.26
N VAL A 82 3.65 1.85 5.49
CA VAL A 82 2.63 2.22 6.47
C VAL A 82 3.07 3.50 7.18
N GLU A 83 2.16 4.46 7.35
CA GLU A 83 2.43 5.71 8.06
C GLU A 83 3.04 5.44 9.45
N PRO A 84 4.17 6.11 9.79
CA PRO A 84 4.78 5.97 11.11
C PRO A 84 3.85 6.54 12.19
N GLU A 85 4.10 6.18 13.45
CA GLU A 85 3.36 6.81 14.53
C GLU A 85 3.55 8.33 14.51
N SER A 86 2.46 9.08 14.67
CA SER A 86 2.48 10.53 14.75
C SER A 86 1.85 10.95 16.06
N ASN A 87 2.49 11.90 16.75
CA ASN A 87 1.93 12.57 17.93
C ASN A 87 0.85 13.60 17.55
N ILE A 88 0.51 13.75 16.27
CA ILE A 88 -0.53 14.66 15.79
C ILE A 88 -1.89 13.99 16.04
N PRO A 89 -2.83 14.66 16.75
CA PRO A 89 -4.16 14.13 17.04
C PRO A 89 -4.87 13.66 15.77
N ARG A 90 -5.55 12.50 15.88
CA ARG A 90 -6.29 11.74 14.83
C ARG A 90 -7.40 12.51 14.08
N GLN A 91 -7.49 13.83 14.21
CA GLN A 91 -8.53 14.67 13.62
C GLN A 91 -8.19 15.17 12.20
N LEU A 92 -7.08 14.70 11.62
CA LEU A 92 -6.69 14.94 10.22
C LEU A 92 -6.48 13.62 9.46
N VAL A 93 -7.13 12.53 9.87
CA VAL A 93 -7.05 11.25 9.16
C VAL A 93 -8.18 11.23 8.14
N GLU A 94 -7.82 11.58 6.91
CA GLU A 94 -8.70 11.54 5.75
C GLU A 94 -9.41 10.18 5.69
N PHE A 95 -10.65 10.17 5.20
CA PHE A 95 -11.48 8.97 5.02
C PHE A 95 -10.80 7.86 4.18
N ASN A 96 -9.69 8.18 3.52
CA ASN A 96 -8.94 7.27 2.69
C ASN A 96 -7.80 6.59 3.47
N LEU A 97 -7.89 5.26 3.59
CA LEU A 97 -6.92 4.42 4.29
C LEU A 97 -5.62 4.18 3.50
N GLY A 98 -5.53 4.64 2.25
CA GLY A 98 -4.35 4.49 1.41
C GLY A 98 -4.24 5.60 0.38
N LYS A 99 -3.05 5.78 -0.18
CA LYS A 99 -2.79 6.78 -1.22
C LYS A 99 -1.66 6.33 -2.13
N VAL A 100 -1.85 6.55 -3.44
CA VAL A 100 -0.82 6.38 -4.46
C VAL A 100 -0.18 7.72 -4.83
N ASP A 101 1.14 7.72 -4.97
CA ASP A 101 1.94 8.79 -5.58
C ASP A 101 2.74 8.19 -6.74
N GLU A 102 2.17 8.28 -7.95
CA GLU A 102 2.76 7.71 -9.18
C GLU A 102 4.10 8.35 -9.53
N GLU A 103 4.25 9.67 -9.34
CA GLU A 103 5.49 10.42 -9.63
C GLU A 103 6.66 9.86 -8.81
N ARG A 104 6.39 9.46 -7.57
CA ARG A 104 7.38 8.91 -6.63
C ARG A 104 7.41 7.39 -6.60
N LYS A 105 6.55 6.72 -7.36
CA LYS A 105 6.39 5.27 -7.36
C LYS A 105 6.14 4.73 -5.95
N MET A 106 5.20 5.35 -5.25
CA MET A 106 4.97 5.14 -3.82
C MET A 106 3.51 4.84 -3.49
N ILE A 107 3.30 3.86 -2.62
CA ILE A 107 2.04 3.58 -1.94
C ILE A 107 2.21 3.90 -0.45
N LEU A 108 1.34 4.75 0.08
CA LEU A 108 1.26 5.09 1.49
C LEU A 108 -0.02 4.50 2.08
N LEU A 109 0.12 3.66 3.10
CA LEU A 109 -1.00 3.06 3.83
C LEU A 109 -1.17 3.76 5.18
N SER A 110 -2.41 4.11 5.51
CA SER A 110 -2.71 4.70 6.81
C SER A 110 -2.37 3.72 7.93
N ARG A 111 -1.86 4.25 9.05
CA ARG A 111 -1.62 3.44 10.25
C ARG A 111 -2.91 2.77 10.76
N SER A 112 -4.08 3.36 10.50
CA SER A 112 -5.38 2.78 10.87
C SER A 112 -5.61 1.40 10.24
N CYS A 113 -4.93 1.08 9.13
CA CYS A 113 -4.94 -0.25 8.55
C CYS A 113 -4.39 -1.33 9.48
N LEU A 114 -3.49 -0.99 10.41
CA LEU A 114 -2.92 -1.96 11.36
C LEU A 114 -3.89 -2.40 12.47
N LEU A 115 -5.08 -1.77 12.55
CA LEU A 115 -6.10 -2.17 13.53
C LEU A 115 -6.70 -3.54 13.21
N ASP A 116 -6.72 -3.93 11.94
CA ASP A 116 -7.29 -5.20 11.47
C ASP A 116 -6.56 -5.66 10.19
N SER A 117 -6.16 -6.93 10.16
CA SER A 117 -5.41 -7.51 9.04
C SER A 117 -6.18 -7.47 7.71
N ASN A 118 -7.50 -7.62 7.74
CA ASN A 118 -8.34 -7.55 6.55
C ASN A 118 -8.44 -6.12 6.02
N ILE A 119 -8.45 -5.12 6.90
CA ILE A 119 -8.39 -3.71 6.49
C ILE A 119 -7.06 -3.45 5.77
N LEU A 120 -5.93 -3.86 6.35
CA LEU A 120 -4.61 -3.71 5.73
C LEU A 120 -4.55 -4.38 4.37
N LYS A 121 -4.98 -5.65 4.30
CA LYS A 121 -4.97 -6.43 3.07
C LYS A 121 -5.82 -5.79 1.98
N ALA A 122 -7.09 -5.50 2.28
CA ALA A 122 -8.00 -4.94 1.29
C ALA A 122 -7.53 -3.57 0.79
N THR A 123 -7.00 -2.74 1.69
CA THR A 123 -6.45 -1.43 1.34
C THR A 123 -5.22 -1.57 0.47
N LEU A 124 -4.25 -2.42 0.83
CA LEU A 124 -3.06 -2.66 0.02
C LEU A 124 -3.42 -3.14 -1.39
N PHE A 125 -4.34 -4.09 -1.51
CA PHE A 125 -4.76 -4.64 -2.81
C PHE A 125 -5.44 -3.57 -3.67
N ARG A 126 -6.26 -2.70 -3.07
CA ARG A 126 -6.85 -1.55 -3.73
C ARG A 126 -5.78 -0.58 -4.24
N GLU A 127 -4.84 -0.18 -3.40
CA GLU A 127 -3.81 0.79 -3.78
C GLU A 127 -2.85 0.23 -4.83
N LEU A 128 -2.50 -1.06 -4.76
CA LEU A 128 -1.74 -1.74 -5.81
C LEU A 128 -2.49 -1.69 -7.14
N SER A 129 -3.76 -2.08 -7.14
CA SER A 129 -4.59 -2.07 -8.35
C SER A 129 -4.75 -0.66 -8.92
N HIS A 130 -4.90 0.33 -8.04
CA HIS A 130 -4.96 1.73 -8.44
C HIS A 130 -3.64 2.22 -9.04
N TYR A 131 -2.50 1.84 -8.46
CA TYR A 131 -1.17 2.11 -9.01
C TYR A 131 -1.03 1.56 -10.44
N PHE A 132 -1.65 0.41 -10.73
CA PHE A 132 -1.65 -0.18 -12.07
C PHE A 132 -2.69 0.44 -13.02
N GLY A 133 -3.40 1.49 -12.62
CA GLY A 133 -4.31 2.27 -13.47
C GLY A 133 -5.80 1.98 -13.27
N VAL A 134 -6.18 1.07 -12.36
CA VAL A 134 -7.60 0.82 -12.07
C VAL A 134 -8.19 2.03 -11.35
N PRO A 135 -9.23 2.69 -11.88
CA PRO A 135 -9.82 3.85 -11.22
C PRO A 135 -10.51 3.45 -9.92
N TYR A 136 -10.48 4.34 -8.94
CA TYR A 136 -11.30 4.17 -7.75
C TYR A 136 -12.79 4.19 -8.07
N GLU A 137 -13.56 3.45 -7.30
CA GLU A 137 -15.01 3.64 -7.23
C GLU A 137 -15.33 4.66 -6.12
N ASN A 138 -16.24 5.60 -6.38
CA ASN A 138 -16.57 6.63 -5.41
C ASN A 138 -17.22 6.07 -4.15
N GLU A 139 -18.19 5.15 -4.30
CA GLU A 139 -18.89 4.49 -3.20
C GLU A 139 -19.26 3.07 -3.61
N GLY A 140 -19.17 2.13 -2.67
CA GLY A 140 -19.52 0.74 -2.92
C GLY A 140 -18.99 -0.22 -1.87
N ILE A 141 -19.25 -1.50 -2.10
CA ILE A 141 -18.77 -2.59 -1.23
C ILE A 141 -17.51 -3.26 -1.78
N ARG A 142 -17.21 -3.11 -3.07
CA ARG A 142 -16.08 -3.76 -3.73
C ARG A 142 -14.76 -3.16 -3.30
N ILE A 143 -13.69 -3.94 -3.42
CA ILE A 143 -12.36 -3.53 -2.95
C ILE A 143 -11.89 -2.18 -3.52
N MET A 144 -12.28 -1.81 -4.74
CA MET A 144 -11.90 -0.53 -5.38
C MET A 144 -12.66 0.70 -4.85
N SER A 145 -13.69 0.53 -4.02
CA SER A 145 -14.45 1.65 -3.47
C SER A 145 -13.68 2.41 -2.37
N ILE A 146 -13.59 3.74 -2.51
CA ILE A 146 -13.00 4.64 -1.50
C ILE A 146 -13.94 4.73 -0.29
N ASN A 147 -15.20 5.09 -0.54
CA ASN A 147 -16.20 5.25 0.51
C ASN A 147 -16.97 3.94 0.68
N LYS A 148 -16.86 3.37 1.87
CA LYS A 148 -17.63 2.19 2.27
C LYS A 148 -18.92 2.64 2.98
N PRO A 149 -20.04 1.90 2.81
CA PRO A 149 -21.25 2.19 3.56
C PRO A 149 -21.03 2.03 5.07
N LYS A 150 -21.84 2.71 5.88
CA LYS A 150 -21.66 2.85 7.35
C LYS A 150 -21.47 1.52 8.10
N ASP A 151 -22.09 0.45 7.62
CA ASP A 151 -22.06 -0.88 8.26
C ASP A 151 -21.17 -1.88 7.50
N TYR A 152 -20.31 -1.40 6.61
CA TYR A 152 -19.37 -2.25 5.90
C TYR A 152 -18.37 -2.90 6.86
N SER A 153 -18.25 -4.22 6.76
CA SER A 153 -17.27 -5.00 7.52
C SER A 153 -16.20 -5.54 6.58
N TYR A 154 -14.94 -5.31 6.94
CA TYR A 154 -13.80 -5.95 6.30
C TYR A 154 -13.69 -7.44 6.68
N GLY A 155 -14.46 -7.91 7.67
CA GLY A 155 -14.48 -9.31 8.08
C GLY A 155 -14.83 -10.29 6.96
N GLY A 156 -15.58 -9.86 5.94
CA GLY A 156 -15.88 -10.69 4.77
C GLY A 156 -14.62 -11.17 4.01
N PHE A 157 -13.50 -10.44 4.09
CA PHE A 157 -12.23 -10.88 3.49
C PHE A 157 -11.60 -12.10 4.20
N SER A 158 -12.06 -12.42 5.41
CA SER A 158 -11.66 -13.66 6.10
C SER A 158 -12.33 -14.89 5.49
N GLU A 159 -13.54 -14.72 4.94
CA GLU A 159 -14.30 -15.79 4.29
C GLU A 159 -13.73 -16.07 2.89
N ASN A 160 -13.37 -17.33 2.64
CA ASN A 160 -12.67 -17.70 1.41
C ASN A 160 -13.48 -17.39 0.15
N ASP A 161 -14.78 -17.68 0.16
CA ASP A 161 -15.63 -17.51 -1.01
C ASP A 161 -15.83 -16.03 -1.36
N ILE A 162 -16.08 -15.18 -0.37
CA ILE A 162 -16.19 -13.72 -0.56
C ILE A 162 -14.87 -13.16 -1.05
N ARG A 163 -13.75 -13.55 -0.43
CA ARG A 163 -12.40 -13.12 -0.84
C ARG A 163 -12.10 -13.51 -2.29
N CYS A 164 -12.41 -14.73 -2.70
CA CYS A 164 -12.23 -15.18 -4.08
C CYS A 164 -13.04 -14.34 -5.07
N ILE A 165 -14.31 -14.02 -4.75
CA ILE A 165 -15.15 -13.16 -5.58
C ILE A 165 -14.55 -11.75 -5.72
N GLU A 166 -14.06 -11.17 -4.63
CA GLU A 166 -13.41 -9.86 -4.66
C GLU A 166 -12.12 -9.89 -5.48
N TYR A 167 -11.33 -10.96 -5.39
CA TYR A 167 -10.10 -11.12 -6.18
C TYR A 167 -10.40 -11.34 -7.67
N ASP A 168 -11.40 -12.15 -8.00
CA ASP A 168 -11.84 -12.34 -9.40
C ASP A 168 -12.24 -11.02 -10.02
N TYR A 169 -13.03 -10.22 -9.29
CA TYR A 169 -13.38 -8.87 -9.70
C TYR A 169 -12.12 -8.00 -9.90
N LEU A 170 -11.32 -7.85 -8.84
CA LEU A 170 -10.15 -6.97 -8.84
C LEU A 170 -9.18 -7.28 -9.98
N PHE A 171 -8.78 -8.53 -10.13
CA PHE A 171 -7.81 -8.92 -11.13
C PHE A 171 -8.40 -8.89 -12.55
N SER A 172 -9.71 -9.07 -12.71
CA SER A 172 -10.36 -8.82 -13.99
C SER A 172 -10.30 -7.35 -14.40
N GLU A 173 -10.35 -6.42 -13.44
CA GLU A 173 -10.15 -4.99 -13.69
C GLU A 173 -8.68 -4.68 -13.98
N VAL A 174 -7.74 -5.14 -13.15
CA VAL A 174 -6.29 -4.94 -13.33
C VAL A 174 -5.85 -5.39 -14.72
N LYS A 175 -6.32 -6.55 -15.18
CA LYS A 175 -6.02 -7.11 -16.52
C LYS A 175 -6.33 -6.16 -17.68
N LYS A 176 -7.24 -5.19 -17.52
CA LYS A 176 -7.56 -4.21 -18.57
C LYS A 176 -6.47 -3.16 -18.74
N TYR A 177 -5.63 -2.96 -17.73
CA TYR A 177 -4.62 -1.90 -17.68
C TYR A 177 -3.19 -2.41 -17.83
N ILE A 178 -2.94 -3.66 -17.43
CA ILE A 178 -1.65 -4.33 -17.61
C ILE A 178 -1.62 -5.10 -18.94
N LYS A 179 -0.46 -5.10 -19.61
CA LYS A 179 -0.23 -5.76 -20.90
C LYS A 179 0.57 -7.04 -20.76
#